data_AF-A0A9P8QLI6-F1
#
_entry.id   AF-A0A9P8QLI6-F1
#
_cell.length_a   1.000
_cell.length_b   1.000
_cell.length_c   1.000
_cell.angle_alpha   90.00
_cell.angle_beta   90.00
_cell.angle_gamma   90.00
#
_symmetry.space_group_name_H-M   'P 1'
#
loop_
_entity.id
_entity.type
_entity.pdbx_description
1 polymer ?
#
loop_
_entity_poly.entity_id
_entity_poly.type
_entity_poly.pdbx_seq_one_letter_code
_entity_poly.pdbx_strand_id
1 'polypeptide(L)'
;MKFRLLPLFTLLASVLADADPNPILTALNTIATDTVGLNKTVSSFGGSPLTLLQITVESAKLLADIKAGTGTANAAANLTLGQTIEIATATLGLATDVNQTIASIIAAKPSFDKLLVVDPVILLNLKLEQDAARDFGAAVVAKVPEALQAIAQSLTQRIDDSFAEGLAAYEAW
;
A
#
# COMPACT_ATOMS: atom_id res chain seq x y z
N MET A 1 18.25 12.73 -66.72
CA MET A 1 18.32 13.60 -65.52
C MET A 1 18.50 12.71 -64.30
N LYS A 2 19.63 12.86 -63.57
CA LYS A 2 20.00 12.03 -62.41
C LYS A 2 19.26 12.51 -61.16
N PHE A 3 18.38 11.69 -60.60
CA PHE A 3 17.80 11.95 -59.26
C PHE A 3 18.78 11.48 -58.18
N ARG A 4 19.21 12.42 -57.33
CA ARG A 4 20.09 12.17 -56.17
C ARG A 4 19.25 11.63 -55.01
N LEU A 5 19.62 10.48 -54.47
CA LEU A 5 19.12 9.97 -53.18
C LEU A 5 19.65 10.84 -52.03
N LEU A 6 18.75 11.40 -51.23
CA LEU A 6 19.07 12.06 -49.97
C LEU A 6 19.09 10.99 -48.85
N PRO A 7 20.10 10.93 -47.97
CA PRO A 7 20.06 10.05 -46.82
C PRO A 7 19.12 10.64 -45.77
N LEU A 8 18.11 9.86 -45.37
CA LEU A 8 17.24 10.16 -44.26
C LEU A 8 18.05 9.99 -42.96
N PHE A 9 18.59 11.09 -42.42
CA PHE A 9 19.16 11.10 -41.08
C PHE A 9 18.00 11.00 -40.08
N THR A 10 17.72 9.79 -39.57
CA THR A 10 16.84 9.61 -38.41
C THR A 10 17.62 10.01 -37.17
N LEU A 11 17.48 11.28 -36.76
CA LEU A 11 17.83 11.73 -35.42
C LEU A 11 16.98 10.95 -34.42
N LEU A 12 17.59 9.97 -33.75
CA LEU A 12 17.09 9.42 -32.50
C LEU A 12 17.14 10.56 -31.47
N ALA A 13 16.04 11.30 -31.36
CA ALA A 13 15.82 12.15 -30.20
C ALA A 13 15.74 11.19 -29.00
N SER A 14 16.85 11.07 -28.28
CA SER A 14 16.86 10.57 -26.91
C SER A 14 16.05 11.56 -26.09
N VAL A 15 14.73 11.37 -26.08
CA VAL A 15 13.83 11.95 -25.10
C VAL A 15 14.31 11.38 -23.77
N LEU A 16 15.13 12.16 -23.08
CA LEU A 16 15.24 12.14 -21.63
C LEU A 16 13.86 12.60 -21.13
N ALA A 17 12.88 11.70 -21.20
CA ALA A 17 11.70 11.84 -20.35
C ALA A 17 12.26 11.83 -18.93
N ASP A 18 11.96 12.88 -18.15
CA ASP A 18 11.94 12.74 -16.71
C ASP A 18 11.25 11.40 -16.43
N ALA A 19 12.00 10.44 -15.89
CA ALA A 19 11.46 9.10 -15.74
C ALA A 19 10.34 9.20 -14.71
N ASP A 20 9.09 9.19 -15.18
CA ASP A 20 7.92 9.15 -14.32
C ASP A 20 8.18 8.12 -13.22
N PRO A 21 7.94 8.46 -11.93
CA PRO A 21 8.21 7.55 -10.84
C PRO A 21 7.50 6.23 -11.09
N ASN A 22 8.21 5.13 -10.81
CA ASN A 22 7.70 3.79 -11.05
C ASN A 22 6.26 3.68 -10.52
N PRO A 23 5.30 3.18 -11.32
CA PRO A 23 3.89 3.21 -10.94
C PRO A 23 3.58 2.43 -9.66
N ILE A 24 4.37 1.39 -9.34
CA ILE A 24 4.28 0.67 -8.05
C ILE A 24 4.75 1.56 -6.90
N LEU A 25 5.83 2.31 -7.08
CA LEU A 25 6.31 3.25 -6.07
C LEU A 25 5.28 4.36 -5.80
N THR A 26 4.65 4.88 -6.86
CA THR A 26 3.54 5.83 -6.73
C THR A 26 2.37 5.24 -5.94
N ALA A 27 1.96 4.00 -6.24
CA ALA A 27 0.91 3.31 -5.48
C ALA A 27 1.28 3.12 -4.01
N LEU A 28 2.52 2.69 -3.72
CA LEU A 28 3.03 2.54 -2.34
C LEU A 28 2.97 3.86 -1.58
N ASN A 29 3.35 4.97 -2.19
CA ASN A 29 3.32 6.29 -1.55
C ASN A 29 1.89 6.76 -1.25
N THR A 30 0.94 6.48 -2.15
CA THR A 30 -0.48 6.75 -1.89
C THR A 30 -0.99 5.94 -0.70
N ILE A 31 -0.74 4.62 -0.70
CA ILE A 31 -1.15 3.72 0.38
C ILE A 31 -0.52 4.15 1.71
N ALA A 32 0.76 4.52 1.73
CA ALA A 32 1.43 5.03 2.92
C ALA A 32 0.80 6.33 3.43
N THR A 33 0.50 7.27 2.53
CA THR A 33 -0.16 8.53 2.87
C THR A 33 -1.53 8.28 3.52
N ASP A 34 -2.32 7.37 2.96
CA ASP A 34 -3.64 7.04 3.48
C ASP A 34 -3.57 6.25 4.79
N THR A 35 -2.59 5.37 4.94
CA THR A 35 -2.29 4.67 6.19
C THR A 35 -1.97 5.67 7.31
N VAL A 36 -1.11 6.66 7.03
CA VAL A 36 -0.77 7.73 7.99
C VAL A 36 -1.98 8.62 8.29
N GLY A 37 -2.82 8.91 7.29
CA GLY A 37 -4.08 9.65 7.46
C GLY A 37 -5.01 8.94 8.43
N LEU A 38 -5.30 7.67 8.15
CA LEU A 38 -6.12 6.81 9.00
C LEU A 38 -5.57 6.72 10.43
N ASN A 39 -4.25 6.53 10.58
CA ASN A 39 -3.60 6.49 11.89
C ASN A 39 -3.89 7.75 12.71
N LYS A 40 -3.73 8.94 12.12
CA LYS A 40 -3.97 10.21 12.80
C LYS A 40 -5.41 10.33 13.26
N THR A 41 -6.36 9.97 12.40
CA THR A 41 -7.79 10.05 12.73
C THR A 41 -8.15 9.06 13.85
N VAL A 42 -7.70 7.80 13.76
CA VAL A 42 -7.90 6.79 14.80
C VAL A 42 -7.25 7.21 16.12
N SER A 43 -6.03 7.74 16.09
CA SER A 43 -5.32 8.23 17.28
C SER A 43 -6.08 9.35 17.99
N SER A 44 -6.86 10.13 17.26
CA SER A 44 -7.70 11.21 17.81
C SER A 44 -9.09 10.75 18.28
N PHE A 45 -9.41 9.46 18.12
CA PHE A 45 -10.75 8.94 18.36
C PHE A 45 -11.12 8.86 19.84
N GLY A 46 -11.95 9.79 20.28
CA GLY A 46 -12.55 9.83 21.62
C GLY A 46 -13.99 9.31 21.71
N GLY A 47 -14.49 8.57 20.71
CA GLY A 47 -15.90 8.13 20.66
C GLY A 47 -16.85 9.05 19.87
N SER A 48 -16.34 10.09 19.21
CA SER A 48 -17.14 11.02 18.42
C SER A 48 -17.71 10.34 17.16
N PRO A 49 -19.04 10.44 16.88
CA PRO A 49 -19.63 9.90 15.66
C PRO A 49 -19.04 10.50 14.37
N LEU A 50 -18.64 11.78 14.40
CA LEU A 50 -18.03 12.44 13.25
C LEU A 50 -16.65 11.84 12.95
N THR A 51 -15.85 11.61 13.98
CA THR A 51 -14.53 10.98 13.82
C THR A 51 -14.67 9.51 13.40
N LEU A 52 -15.67 8.78 13.91
CA LEU A 52 -15.97 7.42 13.45
C LEU A 52 -16.31 7.37 11.94
N LEU A 53 -17.11 8.33 11.47
CA LEU A 53 -17.43 8.45 10.05
C LEU A 53 -16.17 8.72 9.22
N GLN A 54 -15.27 9.59 9.70
CA GLN A 54 -13.99 9.86 9.04
C GLN A 54 -13.12 8.60 8.95
N ILE A 55 -12.97 7.85 10.06
CA ILE A 55 -12.24 6.57 10.09
C ILE A 55 -12.81 5.60 9.04
N THR A 56 -14.13 5.50 8.95
CA THR A 56 -14.80 4.60 8.01
C THR A 56 -14.51 4.99 6.55
N VAL A 57 -14.56 6.28 6.23
CA VAL A 57 -14.25 6.79 4.89
C VAL A 57 -12.78 6.59 4.54
N GLU A 58 -11.86 6.88 5.47
CA GLU A 58 -10.43 6.73 5.27
C GLU A 58 -10.01 5.27 5.11
N SER A 59 -10.56 4.35 5.90
CA SER A 59 -10.35 2.91 5.74
C SER A 59 -10.90 2.40 4.40
N ALA A 60 -12.11 2.81 4.00
CA ALA A 60 -12.67 2.45 2.69
C ALA A 60 -11.81 2.97 1.52
N LYS A 61 -11.28 4.20 1.66
CA LYS A 61 -10.35 4.78 0.69
C LYS A 61 -9.04 3.99 0.64
N LEU A 62 -8.42 3.72 1.79
CA LEU A 62 -7.20 2.92 1.89
C LEU A 62 -7.36 1.56 1.22
N LEU A 63 -8.46 0.85 1.50
CA LEU A 63 -8.78 -0.42 0.86
C LEU A 63 -8.91 -0.29 -0.67
N ALA A 64 -9.55 0.78 -1.15
CA ALA A 64 -9.68 1.05 -2.59
C ALA A 64 -8.32 1.32 -3.24
N ASP A 65 -7.46 2.09 -2.58
CA ASP A 65 -6.13 2.44 -3.08
C ASP A 65 -5.17 1.24 -3.06
N ILE A 66 -5.26 0.34 -2.08
CA ILE A 66 -4.54 -0.94 -2.09
C ILE A 66 -4.97 -1.82 -3.29
N LYS A 67 -6.29 -1.91 -3.55
CA LYS A 67 -6.82 -2.67 -4.69
C LYS A 67 -6.41 -2.05 -6.03
N ALA A 68 -6.45 -0.72 -6.15
CA ALA A 68 -5.96 -0.01 -7.32
C ALA A 68 -4.45 -0.23 -7.51
N GLY A 69 -3.68 -0.19 -6.42
CA GLY A 69 -2.25 -0.51 -6.39
C GLY A 69 -1.97 -1.93 -6.88
N THR A 70 -2.81 -2.91 -6.54
CA THR A 70 -2.71 -4.28 -7.04
C THR A 70 -2.89 -4.33 -8.56
N GLY A 71 -3.89 -3.64 -9.10
CA GLY A 71 -4.08 -3.51 -10.55
C GLY A 71 -2.86 -2.87 -11.24
N THR A 72 -2.35 -1.80 -10.66
CA THR A 72 -1.14 -1.10 -11.12
C THR A 72 0.08 -2.01 -11.12
N ALA A 73 0.31 -2.74 -10.02
CA ALA A 73 1.43 -3.66 -9.90
C ALA A 73 1.33 -4.79 -10.93
N ASN A 74 0.15 -5.37 -11.14
CA ASN A 74 -0.04 -6.41 -12.15
C ASN A 74 0.27 -5.92 -13.57
N ALA A 75 -0.12 -4.69 -13.90
CA ALA A 75 0.11 -4.09 -15.21
C ALA A 75 1.55 -3.57 -15.42
N ALA A 76 2.33 -3.40 -14.35
CA ALA A 76 3.68 -2.88 -14.42
C ALA A 76 4.66 -3.87 -15.08
N ALA A 77 5.71 -3.32 -15.69
CA ALA A 77 6.87 -4.10 -16.12
C ALA A 77 7.64 -4.66 -14.91
N ASN A 78 8.47 -5.68 -15.15
CA ASN A 78 9.39 -6.18 -14.12
C ASN A 78 10.35 -5.07 -13.68
N LEU A 79 10.68 -5.07 -12.40
CA LEU A 79 11.51 -4.06 -11.77
C LEU A 79 12.98 -4.24 -12.15
N THR A 80 13.65 -3.13 -12.37
CA THR A 80 15.11 -3.10 -12.35
C THR A 80 15.62 -3.26 -10.91
N LEU A 81 16.92 -3.54 -10.73
CA LEU A 81 17.52 -3.62 -9.40
C LEU A 81 17.36 -2.30 -8.61
N GLY A 82 17.57 -1.15 -9.27
CA GLY A 82 17.40 0.17 -8.64
C GLY A 82 15.98 0.40 -8.15
N GLN A 83 14.99 0.14 -9.00
CA GLN A 83 13.57 0.25 -8.63
C GLN A 83 13.18 -0.74 -7.52
N THR A 84 13.79 -1.93 -7.51
CA THR A 84 13.56 -2.92 -6.45
C THR A 84 14.03 -2.40 -5.09
N ILE A 85 15.18 -1.70 -5.03
CA ILE A 85 15.70 -1.11 -3.80
C ILE A 85 14.80 0.03 -3.31
N GLU A 86 14.32 0.88 -4.21
CA GLU A 86 13.38 1.97 -3.89
C GLU A 86 12.07 1.41 -3.31
N ILE A 87 11.50 0.41 -3.97
CA ILE A 87 10.28 -0.26 -3.53
C ILE A 87 10.48 -0.99 -2.20
N ALA A 88 11.62 -1.65 -1.99
CA ALA A 88 11.94 -2.27 -0.71
C ALA A 88 12.02 -1.24 0.43
N THR A 89 12.63 -0.09 0.18
CA THR A 89 12.72 1.02 1.14
C THR A 89 11.34 1.58 1.48
N ALA A 90 10.51 1.84 0.47
CA ALA A 90 9.14 2.30 0.66
C ALA A 90 8.29 1.27 1.43
N THR A 91 8.46 -0.03 1.14
CA THR A 91 7.75 -1.12 1.82
C THR A 91 8.15 -1.20 3.31
N LEU A 92 9.43 -1.00 3.64
CA LEU A 92 9.89 -0.94 5.03
C LEU A 92 9.26 0.24 5.81
N GLY A 93 9.15 1.40 5.15
CA GLY A 93 8.45 2.56 5.69
C GLY A 93 6.98 2.25 5.94
N LEU A 94 6.29 1.74 4.91
CA LEU A 94 4.88 1.34 5.01
C LEU A 94 4.63 0.31 6.11
N ALA A 95 5.51 -0.68 6.28
CA ALA A 95 5.39 -1.66 7.36
C ALA A 95 5.43 -1.00 8.76
N THR A 96 6.21 0.07 8.91
CA THR A 96 6.25 0.86 10.15
C THR A 96 4.94 1.64 10.34
N ASP A 97 4.45 2.27 9.28
CA ASP A 97 3.20 3.04 9.32
C ASP A 97 1.99 2.13 9.63
N VAL A 98 1.90 0.96 8.98
CA VAL A 98 0.83 -0.04 9.25
C VAL A 98 0.88 -0.50 10.70
N ASN A 99 2.07 -0.83 11.21
CA ASN A 99 2.21 -1.24 12.61
C ASN A 99 1.71 -0.16 13.58
N GLN A 100 2.04 1.10 13.33
CA GLN A 100 1.55 2.22 14.15
C GLN A 100 0.02 2.38 14.04
N THR A 101 -0.54 2.28 12.83
CA THR A 101 -1.99 2.37 12.63
C THR A 101 -2.72 1.26 13.38
N ILE A 102 -2.25 0.01 13.28
CA ILE A 102 -2.84 -1.12 14.00
C ILE A 102 -2.74 -0.90 15.52
N ALA A 103 -1.59 -0.47 16.02
CA ALA A 103 -1.42 -0.16 17.44
C ALA A 103 -2.42 0.92 17.91
N SER A 104 -2.64 1.96 17.11
CA SER A 104 -3.65 2.99 17.39
C SER A 104 -5.08 2.44 17.36
N ILE A 105 -5.41 1.55 16.42
CA ILE A 105 -6.72 0.87 16.35
C ILE A 105 -6.96 0.00 17.60
N ILE A 106 -5.94 -0.72 18.07
CA ILE A 106 -5.99 -1.50 19.31
C ILE A 106 -6.16 -0.57 20.52
N ALA A 107 -5.38 0.51 20.59
CA ALA A 107 -5.47 1.48 21.70
C ALA A 107 -6.82 2.20 21.76
N ALA A 108 -7.45 2.42 20.61
CA ALA A 108 -8.78 3.02 20.49
C ALA A 108 -9.92 2.05 20.83
N LYS A 109 -9.65 0.75 20.97
CA LYS A 109 -10.65 -0.29 21.23
C LYS A 109 -11.63 0.08 22.37
N PRO A 110 -11.20 0.53 23.56
CA PRO A 110 -12.15 0.89 24.64
C PRO A 110 -13.13 2.02 24.27
N SER A 111 -12.82 2.86 23.29
CA SER A 111 -13.73 3.86 22.75
C SER A 111 -14.71 3.26 21.74
N PHE A 112 -14.26 2.29 20.93
CA PHE A 112 -15.12 1.55 20.00
C PHE A 112 -16.09 0.62 20.74
N ASP A 113 -15.67 -0.04 21.80
CA ASP A 113 -16.50 -0.95 22.61
C ASP A 113 -17.75 -0.25 23.20
N LYS A 114 -17.65 1.05 23.45
CA LYS A 114 -18.78 1.88 23.92
C LYS A 114 -19.85 2.09 22.85
N LEU A 115 -19.48 1.90 21.57
CA LEU A 115 -20.36 2.02 20.42
C LEU A 115 -20.78 0.61 20.01
N LEU A 116 -22.00 0.25 20.41
CA LEU A 116 -22.56 -1.07 20.11
C LEU A 116 -22.40 -1.39 18.61
N VAL A 117 -21.95 -2.61 18.30
CA VAL A 117 -21.81 -3.15 16.93
C VAL A 117 -20.65 -2.55 16.10
N VAL A 118 -19.70 -1.80 16.70
CA VAL A 118 -18.54 -1.28 15.96
C VAL A 118 -17.40 -2.29 15.82
N ASP A 119 -17.09 -3.05 16.87
CA ASP A 119 -16.04 -4.07 16.85
C ASP A 119 -16.14 -5.08 15.68
N PRO A 120 -17.33 -5.58 15.27
CA PRO A 120 -17.41 -6.57 14.19
C PRO A 120 -17.09 -5.93 12.84
N VAL A 121 -17.38 -4.64 12.71
CA VAL A 121 -17.08 -3.85 11.52
C VAL A 121 -15.58 -3.59 11.43
N ILE A 122 -14.92 -3.28 12.55
CA ILE A 122 -13.46 -3.12 12.60
C ILE A 122 -12.78 -4.45 12.25
N LEU A 123 -13.22 -5.56 12.85
CA LEU A 123 -12.71 -6.89 12.54
C LEU A 123 -12.84 -7.21 11.04
N LEU A 124 -14.01 -6.93 10.45
CA LEU A 124 -14.23 -7.15 9.02
C LEU A 124 -13.30 -6.29 8.16
N ASN A 125 -13.13 -5.01 8.49
CA ASN A 125 -12.23 -4.11 7.75
C ASN A 125 -10.77 -4.57 7.85
N LEU A 126 -10.30 -4.97 9.04
CA LEU A 126 -8.94 -5.52 9.21
C LEU A 126 -8.71 -6.74 8.32
N LYS A 127 -9.68 -7.66 8.22
CA LYS A 127 -9.58 -8.83 7.33
C LYS A 127 -9.52 -8.42 5.85
N LEU A 128 -10.40 -7.50 5.43
CA LEU A 128 -10.44 -7.02 4.05
C LEU A 128 -9.15 -6.28 3.64
N GLU A 129 -8.61 -5.45 4.53
CA GLU A 129 -7.35 -4.73 4.28
C GLU A 129 -6.14 -5.67 4.31
N GLN A 130 -6.09 -6.66 5.21
CA GLN A 130 -5.05 -7.68 5.22
C GLN A 130 -5.03 -8.47 3.90
N ASP A 131 -6.19 -8.95 3.45
CA ASP A 131 -6.29 -9.72 2.21
C ASP A 131 -5.88 -8.87 1.00
N ALA A 132 -6.33 -7.61 0.94
CA ALA A 132 -5.92 -6.69 -0.13
C ALA A 132 -4.42 -6.39 -0.09
N ALA A 133 -3.82 -6.24 1.11
CA ALA A 133 -2.39 -6.01 1.27
C ALA A 133 -1.56 -7.23 0.84
N ARG A 134 -2.03 -8.44 1.11
CA ARG A 134 -1.42 -9.69 0.62
C ARG A 134 -1.46 -9.77 -0.90
N ASP A 135 -2.60 -9.47 -1.52
CA ASP A 135 -2.75 -9.44 -2.98
C ASP A 135 -1.81 -8.41 -3.62
N PHE A 136 -1.76 -7.21 -3.06
CA PHE A 136 -0.84 -6.16 -3.52
C PHE A 136 0.62 -6.58 -3.37
N GLY A 137 1.01 -7.09 -2.19
CA GLY A 137 2.35 -7.57 -1.90
C GLY A 137 2.79 -8.69 -2.86
N ALA A 138 1.91 -9.66 -3.12
CA ALA A 138 2.16 -10.73 -4.09
C ALA A 138 2.36 -10.19 -5.52
N ALA A 139 1.53 -9.23 -5.95
CA ALA A 139 1.67 -8.58 -7.26
C ALA A 139 3.00 -7.84 -7.39
N VAL A 140 3.45 -7.15 -6.33
CA VAL A 140 4.75 -6.46 -6.31
C VAL A 140 5.91 -7.47 -6.32
N VAL A 141 5.87 -8.52 -5.50
CA VAL A 141 6.87 -9.59 -5.46
C VAL A 141 7.04 -10.23 -6.84
N ALA A 142 5.95 -10.44 -7.59
CA ALA A 142 6.01 -11.00 -8.94
C ALA A 142 6.79 -10.11 -9.93
N LYS A 143 6.94 -8.81 -9.65
CA LYS A 143 7.75 -7.88 -10.47
C LYS A 143 9.20 -7.78 -10.01
N VAL A 144 9.54 -8.29 -8.82
CA VAL A 144 10.90 -8.28 -8.29
C VAL A 144 11.77 -9.30 -9.04
N PRO A 145 13.06 -8.99 -9.34
CA PRO A 145 13.99 -9.96 -9.90
C PRO A 145 14.02 -11.26 -9.08
N GLU A 146 14.02 -12.41 -9.75
CA GLU A 146 13.87 -13.73 -9.13
C GLU A 146 14.78 -13.96 -7.92
N ALA A 147 16.06 -13.55 -8.03
CA ALA A 147 17.06 -13.66 -6.97
C ALA A 147 16.71 -12.89 -5.68
N LEU A 148 15.78 -11.95 -5.72
CA LEU A 148 15.37 -11.09 -4.60
C LEU A 148 13.94 -11.36 -4.12
N GLN A 149 13.17 -12.24 -4.78
CA GLN A 149 11.76 -12.46 -4.43
C GLN A 149 11.58 -12.99 -3.02
N ALA A 150 12.44 -13.89 -2.54
CA ALA A 150 12.39 -14.39 -1.17
C ALA A 150 12.61 -13.27 -0.13
N ILE A 151 13.50 -12.31 -0.43
CA ILE A 151 13.71 -11.14 0.42
C ILE A 151 12.46 -10.26 0.40
N ALA A 152 11.90 -10.00 -0.78
CA ALA A 152 10.67 -9.20 -0.91
C ALA A 152 9.49 -9.82 -0.14
N GLN A 153 9.31 -11.15 -0.19
CA GLN A 153 8.30 -11.87 0.60
C GLN A 153 8.48 -11.68 2.11
N SER A 154 9.73 -11.71 2.60
CA SER A 154 10.01 -11.47 4.02
C SER A 154 9.66 -10.04 4.46
N LEU A 155 9.75 -9.06 3.56
CA LEU A 155 9.36 -7.68 3.86
C LEU A 155 7.84 -7.54 3.97
N THR A 156 7.09 -8.18 3.07
CA THR A 156 5.62 -8.17 3.11
C THR A 156 5.07 -8.89 4.34
N GLN A 157 5.79 -9.89 4.87
CA GLN A 157 5.36 -10.62 6.08
C GLN A 157 5.21 -9.71 7.30
N ARG A 158 6.06 -8.68 7.45
CA ARG A 158 5.97 -7.76 8.60
C ARG A 158 4.66 -6.97 8.65
N ILE A 159 4.08 -6.68 7.48
CA ILE A 159 2.76 -6.04 7.37
C ILE A 159 1.69 -7.04 7.83
N ASP A 160 1.80 -8.29 7.38
CA ASP A 160 0.86 -9.35 7.73
C ASP A 160 0.86 -9.66 9.24
N ASP A 161 2.03 -9.68 9.86
CA ASP A 161 2.20 -9.88 11.29
C ASP A 161 1.52 -8.75 12.09
N SER A 162 1.59 -7.50 11.62
CA SER A 162 0.88 -6.37 12.23
C SER A 162 -0.63 -6.55 12.13
N PHE A 163 -1.16 -6.98 10.98
CA PHE A 163 -2.58 -7.30 10.87
C PHE A 163 -2.99 -8.44 11.82
N ALA A 164 -2.16 -9.47 11.98
CA ALA A 164 -2.44 -10.56 12.90
C ALA A 164 -2.58 -10.09 14.37
N GLU A 165 -1.77 -9.13 14.81
CA GLU A 165 -1.91 -8.50 16.13
C GLU A 165 -3.25 -7.76 16.27
N GLY A 166 -3.64 -6.98 15.26
CA GLY A 166 -4.92 -6.26 15.24
C GLY A 166 -6.12 -7.20 15.25
N LEU A 167 -6.09 -8.25 14.42
CA LEU A 167 -7.14 -9.26 14.36
C LEU A 167 -7.30 -9.97 15.71
N ALA A 168 -6.21 -10.38 16.35
CA ALA A 168 -6.26 -11.03 17.65
C ALA A 168 -6.94 -10.15 18.72
N ALA A 169 -6.64 -8.84 18.73
CA ALA A 169 -7.25 -7.89 19.66
C ALA A 169 -8.77 -7.72 19.45
N TYR A 170 -9.25 -7.90 18.21
CA TYR A 170 -10.65 -7.83 17.82
C TYR A 170 -11.28 -9.21 17.58
N GLU A 171 -10.67 -10.31 18.02
CA GLU A 171 -11.26 -11.66 18.04
C GLU A 171 -11.45 -12.19 19.48
N ALA A 172 -10.88 -11.52 20.48
CA ALA A 172 -10.90 -11.91 21.89
C ALA A 172 -12.09 -11.34 22.70
N TRP A 173 -13.29 -11.30 22.12
CA TRP A 173 -14.51 -10.68 22.67
C TRP A 173 -15.02 -11.32 23.95
#